data_AF-A0A816D0I4-F1
#
_entry.id   AF-A0A816D0I4-F1
#
_cell.length_a   1.000
_cell.length_b   1.000
_cell.length_c   1.000
_cell.angle_alpha   90.00
_cell.angle_beta   90.00
_cell.angle_gamma   90.00
#
_symmetry.space_group_name_H-M   'P 1'
#
loop_
_entity.id
_entity.type
_entity.pdbx_description
1 polymer ?
#
loop_
_entity_poly.entity_id
_entity_poly.type
_entity_poly.pdbx_seq_one_letter_code
_entity_poly.pdbx_strand_id
1 'polypeptide(L)' 'MLQIWPVRQMRPVVEKLAANHQLLAGQRLLDSLFPCVQGGTTAIPGAFACGKTVISQSLSKFLKRDTIVW' A
#
# COMPACT_ATOMS: atom_id res chain seq x y z
N MET A 1 24.32 0.03 11.91
CA MET A 1 23.98 -0.70 13.16
C MET A 1 22.70 -1.48 12.90
N LEU A 2 22.59 -2.74 13.36
CA LEU A 2 21.46 -3.63 13.09
C LEU A 2 20.73 -4.00 14.39
N GLN A 3 19.41 -4.15 14.30
CA GLN A 3 18.56 -4.66 15.37
C GLN A 3 17.79 -5.89 14.88
N ILE A 4 17.63 -6.90 15.74
CA ILE A 4 16.88 -8.13 15.43
C ILE A 4 15.48 -8.01 16.06
N TRP A 5 14.44 -8.26 15.28
CA TRP A 5 13.04 -8.16 15.73
C TRP A 5 12.22 -9.38 15.29
N PRO A 6 11.42 -10.01 16.16
CA PRO A 6 10.61 -11.18 15.82
C PRO A 6 9.44 -10.83 14.88
N VAL A 7 9.27 -11.59 13.80
CA VAL A 7 8.31 -11.29 12.72
C VAL A 7 6.84 -11.36 13.16
N ARG A 8 6.52 -12.21 14.13
CA ARG A 8 5.13 -12.41 14.63
C ARG A 8 4.71 -11.40 15.70
N GLN A 9 5.61 -10.50 16.13
CA GLN A 9 5.32 -9.47 17.12
C GLN A 9 5.26 -8.10 16.44
N MET A 10 4.12 -7.42 16.55
CA MET A 10 3.97 -6.05 16.03
C MET A 10 4.98 -5.11 16.70
N ARG A 11 5.52 -4.16 15.93
CA ARG A 11 6.39 -3.12 16.47
C ARG A 11 5.58 -2.14 17.31
N PRO A 12 6.09 -1.70 18.48
CA PRO A 12 5.39 -0.73 19.33
C PRO A 12 5.28 0.61 18.60
N VAL A 13 4.11 1.24 18.72
CA VAL A 13 3.78 2.57 18.19
C VAL A 13 3.09 3.37 19.29
N VAL A 14 3.22 4.70 19.28
CA VAL A 14 2.63 5.57 20.31
C VAL A 14 1.11 5.56 20.22
N GLU A 15 0.58 5.85 19.03
CA GLU A 15 -0.85 5.88 18.76
C GLU A 15 -1.14 5.61 17.28
N LYS A 16 -2.37 5.20 16.97
CA LYS A 16 -2.84 5.02 15.59
C LYS A 16 -3.62 6.25 15.16
N LEU A 17 -3.03 7.03 14.26
CA LEU A 17 -3.67 8.22 13.71
C LEU A 17 -4.73 7.85 12.66
N ALA A 18 -5.77 8.69 12.55
CA ALA A 18 -6.76 8.59 11.48
C ALA A 18 -6.11 8.99 10.13
N ALA A 19 -6.41 8.22 9.09
CA ALA A 19 -5.85 8.43 7.76
C ALA A 19 -6.60 9.55 7.03
N ASN A 20 -5.96 10.71 6.86
CA ASN A 20 -6.56 11.89 6.23
C ASN A 20 -6.03 12.20 4.83
N HIS A 21 -5.00 11.48 4.37
CA HIS A 21 -4.38 11.69 3.06
C HIS A 21 -4.61 10.50 2.12
N GLN A 22 -4.94 10.80 0.87
CA GLN A 22 -5.09 9.79 -0.18
C GLN A 22 -3.73 9.18 -0.58
N LEU A 23 -3.77 7.87 -0.89
CA LEU A 23 -2.74 7.12 -1.60
C LEU A 23 -2.96 7.34 -3.10
N LEU A 24 -2.24 8.30 -3.68
CA LEU A 24 -2.26 8.55 -5.12
C LEU A 24 -1.55 7.42 -5.86
N ALA A 25 -2.34 6.54 -6.48
CA ALA A 25 -1.91 5.34 -7.21
C ALA A 25 -1.38 5.64 -8.62
N GLY A 26 -1.76 6.79 -9.20
CA GLY A 26 -1.45 7.14 -10.59
C GLY A 26 -2.35 6.43 -11.61
N GLN A 27 -3.39 5.73 -11.15
CA GLN A 27 -4.37 5.03 -11.98
C GLN A 27 -5.71 5.71 -11.82
N ARG A 28 -6.27 6.24 -12.91
CA ARG A 28 -7.51 7.05 -12.88
C ARG A 28 -8.65 6.35 -12.12
N LEU A 29 -8.88 5.07 -12.38
CA LEU A 29 -9.96 4.31 -11.74
C LEU A 29 -9.76 4.16 -10.22
N LEU A 30 -8.53 3.97 -9.76
CA LEU A 30 -8.22 3.87 -8.33
C LEU A 30 -8.24 5.25 -7.67
N ASP A 31 -7.80 6.29 -8.35
CA ASP A 31 -7.71 7.62 -7.75
C ASP A 31 -9.06 8.35 -7.71
N SER A 32 -9.98 8.08 -8.64
CA SER A 32 -11.29 8.74 -8.70
C SER A 32 -12.44 7.93 -8.12
N LEU A 33 -12.55 6.64 -8.47
CA LEU A 33 -13.74 5.82 -8.12
C LEU A 33 -13.52 5.00 -6.85
N PHE A 34 -12.29 4.54 -6.61
CA PHE A 34 -11.94 3.67 -5.48
C PHE A 34 -10.70 4.16 -4.72
N PRO A 35 -10.73 5.40 -4.19
CA PRO A 35 -9.57 6.01 -3.55
C PRO A 35 -9.12 5.21 -2.33
N CYS A 36 -7.81 4.96 -2.25
CA CYS A 36 -7.17 4.35 -1.10
C CYS A 36 -6.52 5.44 -0.23
N VAL A 37 -6.34 5.19 1.07
CA VAL A 37 -5.73 6.16 1.99
C VAL A 37 -4.33 5.74 2.47
N GLN A 38 -3.52 6.71 2.88
CA GLN A 38 -2.24 6.50 3.55
C GLN A 38 -2.42 5.71 4.84
N GLY A 39 -1.78 4.53 4.94
CA GLY A 39 -1.97 3.62 6.08
C GLY A 39 -3.24 2.78 6.02
N GLY A 40 -4.00 2.85 4.92
CA GLY A 40 -5.15 1.98 4.66
C GLY A 40 -4.75 0.59 4.19
N THR A 41 -5.75 -0.29 4.10
CA THR A 41 -5.60 -1.67 3.59
C THR A 41 -6.51 -1.84 2.39
N THR A 42 -5.96 -2.37 1.28
CA THR A 42 -6.70 -2.58 0.03
C THR A 42 -6.50 -4.01 -0.44
N ALA A 43 -7.54 -4.62 -1.00
CA ALA A 43 -7.48 -5.93 -1.63
C ALA A 43 -7.79 -5.83 -3.12
N ILE A 44 -7.00 -6.52 -3.95
CA ILE A 44 -7.22 -6.62 -5.41
C ILE A 44 -7.52 -8.09 -5.74
N PRO A 45 -8.81 -8.49 -5.81
CA PRO A 45 -9.18 -9.84 -6.21
C PRO A 45 -9.01 -10.05 -7.72
N GLY A 46 -9.01 -11.32 -8.15
CA GLY A 46 -9.05 -11.69 -9.57
C GLY A 46 -8.47 -13.07 -9.83
N ALA A 47 -8.87 -13.69 -10.94
CA ALA A 47 -8.33 -14.98 -11.38
C ALA A 47 -6.87 -14.86 -11.89
N PHE A 48 -6.26 -15.99 -12.24
CA PHE A 48 -4.94 -15.99 -12.89
C PHE A 48 -4.99 -15.16 -14.18
N ALA A 49 -3.88 -14.48 -14.50
CA ALA A 49 -3.75 -13.60 -15.68
C ALA A 49 -4.68 -12.36 -15.74
N CYS A 50 -5.45 -12.01 -14.70
CA CYS A 50 -6.26 -10.78 -14.66
C CYS A 50 -5.44 -9.47 -14.46
N GLY A 51 -4.14 -9.47 -14.70
CA GLY A 51 -3.32 -8.25 -14.61
C GLY A 51 -2.97 -7.76 -13.20
N LYS A 52 -3.18 -8.58 -12.14
CA LYS A 52 -2.86 -8.21 -10.74
C LYS A 52 -1.42 -7.71 -10.58
N THR A 53 -0.45 -8.39 -11.22
CA THR A 53 0.97 -8.01 -11.16
C THR A 53 1.25 -6.67 -11.83
N VAL A 54 0.51 -6.32 -12.89
CA VAL A 54 0.66 -5.03 -13.59
C VAL A 54 0.22 -3.88 -12.68
N ILE A 55 -0.84 -4.10 -11.90
CA ILE A 55 -1.31 -3.11 -10.91
C ILE A 55 -0.27 -2.98 -9.80
N SER A 56 0.21 -4.07 -9.21
CA SER A 56 1.24 -4.02 -8.16
C SER A 56 2.54 -3.35 -8.65
N GLN A 57 2.98 -3.64 -9.87
CA GLN A 57 4.17 -3.01 -10.46
C GLN A 57 3.96 -1.52 -10.72
N SER A 58 2.80 -1.13 -11.24
CA SER A 58 2.45 0.28 -11.48
C SER A 58 2.41 1.06 -10.17
N LEU A 59 1.80 0.47 -9.13
CA LEU A 59 1.81 1.03 -7.78
C LEU A 59 3.25 1.22 -7.29
N SER A 60 4.12 0.21 -7.40
CA SER A 60 5.52 0.35 -6.99
C SER A 60 6.32 1.42 -7.75
N LYS A 61 5.88 1.83 -8.94
CA LYS A 61 6.59 2.85 -9.74
C LYS A 61 6.07 4.27 -9.53
N PHE A 62 4.75 4.42 -9.40
CA PHE A 62 4.09 5.72 -9.49
C PHE A 62 3.45 6.18 -8.19
N LEU A 63 3.41 5.33 -7.16
CA LEU A 63 2.91 5.71 -5.85
C LEU A 63 3.72 6.86 -5.26
N LYS A 64 3.03 7.87 -4.73
CA LYS A 64 3.66 8.88 -3.88
C LYS A 64 3.97 8.28 -2.50
N ARG A 65 5.13 7.64 -2.38
CA ARG A 65 5.66 6.96 -1.17
C ARG A 65 7.17 7.06 -1.11
N ASP A 66 7.72 7.03 0.10
CA ASP A 66 9.17 7.05 0.32
C ASP A 66 9.80 5.65 0.25
N THR A 67 9.04 4.60 0.55
CA THR A 67 9.54 3.22 0.58
C THR A 67 8.45 2.23 0.18
N ILE A 68 8.86 1.17 -0.53
CA ILE A 68 8.00 0.09 -1.00
C ILE A 68 8.59 -1.25 -0.54
N VAL A 69 7.72 -2.14 -0.09
CA VAL A 69 8.04 -3.54 0.21
C VAL A 69 7.11 -4.40 -0.65
N TRP A 70 7.68 -5.36 -1.37
CA TRP A 70 6.96 -6.30 -2.24
C TRP A 70 7.14 -7.73 -1.73
#